data_AF-A0A2H9MQ08-F1
#
_entry.id   AF-A0A2H9MQ08-F1
#
_cell.length_a   1.000
_cell.length_b   1.000
_cell.length_c   1.000
_cell.angle_alpha   90.00
_cell.angle_beta   90.00
_cell.angle_gamma   90.00
#
_symmetry.space_group_name_H-M   'P 1'
#
loop_
_entity.id
_entity.type
_entity.pdbx_description
1 polymer ?
#
loop_
_entity_poly.entity_id
_entity_poly.type
_entity_poly.pdbx_seq_one_letter_code
_entity_poly.pdbx_strand_id
1 'polypeptide(L)'
;MFKQTIVYSNEIEDRLLVPFYIAKQLVKKYNLTLGDIAKQITNGIDLRNFIKEGTLYFRISDIKRGQMNFLTAKKVKEKINEVPKKILIRRGDLLMSRKGTPGVTTLATELEEQSIIGTEIIKITIKEDSKILPEFLFAFLNHK
;
A
#
# COMPACT_ATOMS: atom_id res chain seq x y z
N MET A 1 46.40 14.17 26.57
CA MET A 1 46.84 12.86 26.05
C MET A 1 45.60 11.98 25.95
N PHE A 2 45.01 11.83 24.75
CA PHE A 2 43.80 11.01 24.56
C PHE A 2 44.21 9.54 24.47
N LYS A 3 43.74 8.70 25.39
CA LYS A 3 43.86 7.24 25.27
C LYS A 3 42.88 6.79 24.20
N GLN A 4 43.39 6.27 23.09
CA GLN A 4 42.57 5.46 22.19
C GLN A 4 42.34 4.10 22.85
N THR A 5 41.08 3.74 23.05
CA THR A 5 40.67 2.38 23.40
C THR A 5 40.42 1.63 22.10
N ILE A 6 41.21 0.59 21.85
CA ILE A 6 40.96 -0.38 20.78
C ILE A 6 39.92 -1.36 21.32
N VAL A 7 38.83 -1.55 20.58
CA VAL A 7 37.78 -2.52 20.93
C VAL A 7 37.69 -3.52 19.78
N TYR A 8 37.78 -4.82 20.11
CA TYR A 8 37.74 -5.89 19.12
C TYR A 8 36.29 -6.27 18.79
N SER A 9 36.01 -6.75 17.58
CA SER A 9 34.63 -7.02 17.12
C SER A 9 33.89 -8.02 18.01
N ASN A 10 34.59 -9.04 18.49
CA ASN A 10 34.08 -10.06 19.41
C ASN A 10 33.73 -9.50 20.81
N GLU A 11 34.34 -8.40 21.24
CA GLU A 11 34.04 -7.75 22.54
C GLU A 11 32.75 -6.91 22.49
N ILE A 12 32.21 -6.67 21.29
CA ILE A 12 30.97 -5.91 21.07
C ILE A 12 29.85 -6.77 20.49
N GLU A 13 30.11 -8.03 20.10
CA GLU A 13 29.10 -8.94 19.55
C GLU A 13 27.90 -9.11 20.51
N ASP A 14 28.15 -9.13 21.83
CA ASP A 14 27.10 -9.22 22.86
C ASP A 14 26.60 -7.84 23.36
N ARG A 15 27.22 -6.74 22.92
CA ARG A 15 26.90 -5.36 23.37
C ARG A 15 26.21 -4.51 22.30
N LEU A 16 26.33 -4.89 21.04
CA LEU A 16 25.59 -4.30 19.93
C LEU A 16 24.21 -4.92 19.90
N LEU A 17 23.17 -4.07 19.88
CA LEU A 17 21.75 -4.41 19.68
C LEU A 17 21.56 -5.71 18.86
N VAL A 18 21.56 -6.85 19.54
CA VAL A 18 21.43 -8.19 18.94
C VAL A 18 20.21 -8.25 18.00
N PRO A 19 19.05 -7.63 18.35
CA PRO A 19 17.92 -7.54 17.43
C PRO A 19 18.24 -6.86 16.10
N PHE A 20 19.07 -5.81 16.06
CA PHE A 20 19.44 -5.11 14.84
C PHE A 20 20.31 -5.99 13.92
N TYR A 21 21.29 -6.70 14.48
CA TYR A 21 22.13 -7.61 13.70
C TYR A 21 21.35 -8.84 13.21
N ILE A 22 20.49 -9.41 14.05
CA ILE A 22 19.57 -10.48 13.65
C ILE A 22 18.66 -9.99 12.53
N ALA A 23 18.00 -8.83 12.67
CA ALA A 23 17.16 -8.26 11.63
C ALA A 23 17.94 -8.03 10.34
N LYS A 24 19.17 -7.50 10.41
CA LYS A 24 20.03 -7.29 9.25
C LYS A 24 20.41 -8.61 8.56
N GLN A 25 20.69 -9.68 9.31
CA GLN A 25 20.95 -11.00 8.75
C GLN A 25 19.69 -11.62 8.13
N LEU A 26 18.53 -11.46 8.77
CA LEU A 26 17.25 -11.93 8.25
C LEU A 26 16.86 -11.20 6.96
N VAL A 27 17.01 -9.88 6.90
CA VAL A 27 16.76 -9.07 5.69
C VAL A 27 17.72 -9.46 4.55
N LYS A 28 18.99 -9.76 4.86
CA LYS A 28 19.93 -10.29 3.87
C LYS A 28 19.52 -11.67 3.35
N LYS A 29 19.01 -12.53 4.24
CA LYS A 29 18.61 -13.91 3.91
C LYS A 29 17.27 -13.97 3.17
N TYR A 30 16.33 -13.10 3.53
CA TYR A 30 14.98 -13.04 2.99
C TYR A 30 14.75 -11.64 2.41
N ASN A 31 14.99 -11.48 1.12
CA ASN A 31 14.74 -10.25 0.39
C ASN A 31 13.52 -10.44 -0.52
N LEU A 32 12.33 -10.18 0.03
CA LEU A 32 11.09 -10.14 -0.74
C LEU A 32 10.59 -8.70 -0.76
N THR A 33 10.50 -8.12 -1.94
CA THR A 33 9.97 -6.78 -2.14
C THR A 33 8.50 -6.84 -2.58
N LEU A 34 7.78 -5.73 -2.43
CA LEU A 34 6.43 -5.64 -2.96
C LEU A 34 6.40 -5.83 -4.48
N GLY A 35 7.46 -5.44 -5.19
CA GLY A 35 7.60 -5.64 -6.63
C GLY A 35 7.70 -7.11 -7.04
N ASP A 36 8.22 -7.97 -6.15
CA ASP A 36 8.32 -9.41 -6.41
C ASP A 36 6.95 -10.10 -6.37
N ILE A 37 6.03 -9.60 -5.53
CA ILE A 37 4.70 -10.20 -5.32
C ILE A 37 3.56 -9.47 -6.04
N ALA A 38 3.75 -8.20 -6.42
CA ALA A 38 2.73 -7.42 -7.09
C ALA A 38 2.72 -7.72 -8.60
N LYS A 39 1.53 -8.02 -9.13
CA LYS A 39 1.26 -8.02 -10.57
C LYS A 39 1.24 -6.61 -11.12
N GLN A 40 0.76 -5.66 -10.30
CA GLN A 40 0.64 -4.27 -10.69
C GLN A 40 0.64 -3.36 -9.47
N ILE A 41 1.33 -2.23 -9.58
CA ILE A 41 1.27 -1.11 -8.65
C ILE A 41 1.00 0.12 -9.50
N THR A 42 -0.14 0.78 -9.31
CA THR A 42 -0.51 1.96 -10.10
C THR A 42 -1.20 2.99 -9.24
N ASN A 43 -1.02 4.26 -9.59
CA ASN A 43 -1.86 5.32 -9.03
C ASN A 43 -3.19 5.39 -9.78
N GLY A 44 -4.18 6.01 -9.15
CA GLY A 44 -5.41 6.46 -9.81
C GLY A 44 -5.21 7.63 -10.77
N ILE A 45 -6.29 8.31 -11.14
CA ILE A 45 -6.32 9.40 -12.12
C ILE A 45 -6.78 10.72 -11.49
N ASP A 46 -6.44 11.86 -12.08
CA ASP A 46 -6.85 13.19 -11.57
C ASP A 46 -8.14 13.62 -12.27
N LEU A 47 -9.26 13.54 -11.56
CA LEU A 47 -10.56 14.04 -12.01
C LEU A 47 -11.05 15.13 -11.06
N ARG A 48 -11.36 16.30 -11.61
CA ARG A 48 -11.73 17.50 -10.83
C ARG A 48 -13.14 18.02 -11.08
N ASN A 49 -13.80 17.52 -12.13
CA ASN A 49 -15.16 17.93 -12.46
C ASN A 49 -16.17 17.04 -11.73
N PHE A 50 -16.55 17.46 -10.51
CA PHE A 50 -17.50 16.71 -9.69
C PHE A 50 -18.95 17.06 -10.03
N ILE A 51 -19.79 16.03 -10.13
CA ILE A 51 -21.21 16.15 -10.48
C ILE A 51 -22.09 15.48 -9.42
N LYS A 52 -23.40 15.73 -9.47
CA LYS A 52 -24.37 15.19 -8.49
C LYS A 52 -24.64 13.68 -8.68
N GLU A 53 -24.64 13.23 -9.92
CA GLU A 53 -24.96 11.85 -10.32
C GLU A 53 -23.91 11.36 -11.31
N GLY A 54 -23.32 10.19 -11.08
CA GLY A 54 -22.19 9.70 -11.86
C GLY A 54 -21.46 8.58 -11.14
N THR A 55 -20.31 8.18 -11.67
CA THR A 55 -19.45 7.13 -11.11
C THR A 55 -18.77 7.63 -9.84
N LEU A 56 -18.69 6.78 -8.82
CA LEU A 56 -18.02 7.10 -7.56
C LEU A 56 -16.52 7.34 -7.82
N TYR A 57 -16.01 8.41 -7.23
CA TYR A 57 -14.62 8.81 -7.29
C TYR A 57 -14.07 8.99 -5.87
N PHE A 58 -13.22 8.05 -5.47
CA PHE A 58 -12.58 8.05 -4.17
C PHE A 58 -11.32 8.91 -4.17
N ARG A 59 -11.26 9.83 -3.23
CA ARG A 59 -10.09 10.66 -2.95
C ARG A 59 -9.40 10.14 -1.70
N ILE A 60 -8.21 10.67 -1.42
CA ILE A 60 -7.46 10.26 -0.22
C ILE A 60 -8.20 10.56 1.09
N SER A 61 -9.11 11.55 1.12
CA SER A 61 -9.95 11.81 2.28
C SER A 61 -10.95 10.68 2.57
N ASP A 62 -11.27 9.89 1.55
CA ASP A 62 -12.29 8.85 1.59
C ASP A 62 -11.69 7.49 1.99
N ILE A 63 -10.36 7.34 2.03
CA ILE A 63 -9.72 6.12 2.53
C ILE A 63 -9.64 6.12 4.06
N LYS A 64 -10.07 5.03 4.67
CA LYS A 64 -9.88 4.74 6.09
C LYS A 64 -9.19 3.39 6.23
N ARG A 65 -8.68 3.09 7.42
CA ARG A 65 -8.04 1.80 7.69
C ARG A 65 -9.10 0.70 7.55
N GLY A 66 -8.95 -0.15 6.54
CA GLY A 66 -9.85 -1.29 6.29
C GLY A 66 -11.19 -0.97 5.61
N GLN A 67 -11.49 0.29 5.27
CA GLN A 67 -12.70 0.61 4.50
C GLN A 67 -12.54 1.87 3.62
N MET A 68 -13.38 1.96 2.58
CA MET A 68 -13.62 3.19 1.82
C MET A 68 -14.88 3.90 2.33
N ASN A 69 -14.87 5.23 2.36
CA ASN A 69 -16.04 6.02 2.74
C ASN A 69 -16.87 6.41 1.51
N PHE A 70 -17.91 5.63 1.24
CA PHE A 70 -18.85 5.86 0.14
C PHE A 70 -19.72 7.11 0.35
N LEU A 71 -19.93 7.55 1.59
CA LEU A 71 -20.76 8.71 1.91
C LEU A 71 -20.10 10.04 1.54
N THR A 72 -18.77 10.10 1.60
CA THR A 72 -17.99 11.32 1.30
C THR A 72 -17.38 11.32 -0.10
N ALA A 73 -17.40 10.17 -0.77
CA ALA A 73 -16.93 9.99 -2.13
C ALA A 73 -17.63 10.97 -3.08
N LYS A 74 -16.85 11.58 -3.98
CA LYS A 74 -17.42 12.43 -5.03
C LYS A 74 -17.93 11.57 -6.17
N LYS A 75 -18.67 12.18 -7.08
CA LYS A 75 -19.08 11.55 -8.33
C LYS A 75 -18.53 12.34 -9.51
N VAL A 76 -18.20 11.62 -10.57
CA VAL A 76 -17.62 12.16 -11.80
C VAL A 76 -18.40 11.68 -13.02
N LYS A 77 -18.29 12.38 -14.16
CA LYS A 77 -19.01 12.01 -15.39
C LYS A 77 -18.41 10.79 -16.07
N GLU A 78 -17.11 10.59 -15.87
CA GLU A 78 -16.31 9.54 -16.47
C GLU A 78 -16.84 8.19 -16.00
N LYS A 79 -17.15 7.32 -16.97
CA LYS A 79 -17.59 5.97 -16.68
C LYS A 79 -16.40 5.06 -16.43
N ILE A 80 -16.63 3.99 -15.69
CA ILE A 80 -15.59 3.00 -15.36
C ILE A 80 -14.95 2.37 -16.61
N ASN A 81 -15.69 2.23 -17.72
CA ASN A 81 -15.17 1.70 -18.98
C ASN A 81 -14.39 2.73 -19.81
N GLU A 82 -14.41 4.01 -19.43
CA GLU A 82 -13.69 5.10 -20.10
C GLU A 82 -12.32 5.37 -19.47
N VAL A 83 -12.06 4.83 -18.28
CA VAL A 83 -10.78 5.00 -17.58
C VAL A 83 -9.77 3.89 -17.94
N PRO A 84 -8.45 4.12 -17.77
CA PRO A 84 -7.44 3.12 -18.11
C PRO A 84 -7.67 1.79 -17.40
N LYS A 85 -7.66 0.67 -18.14
CA LYS A 85 -7.89 -0.68 -17.56
C LYS A 85 -7.03 -1.02 -16.35
N LYS A 86 -5.80 -0.47 -16.28
CA LYS A 86 -4.89 -0.67 -15.15
C LYS A 86 -5.40 -0.08 -13.82
N ILE A 87 -6.24 0.95 -13.85
CA ILE A 87 -6.73 1.55 -12.60
C ILE A 87 -8.02 0.90 -12.09
N LEU A 88 -8.63 0.02 -12.89
CA LEU A 88 -9.84 -0.68 -12.51
C LEU A 88 -9.59 -1.48 -11.23
N ILE A 89 -10.48 -1.30 -10.27
CA ILE A 89 -10.44 -1.98 -8.98
C ILE A 89 -11.06 -3.36 -9.17
N ARG A 90 -10.43 -4.35 -8.58
CA ARG A 90 -10.95 -5.72 -8.47
C ARG A 90 -10.97 -6.13 -7.02
N ARG A 91 -11.89 -7.02 -6.65
CA ARG A 91 -11.84 -7.70 -5.37
C ARG A 91 -10.44 -8.26 -5.10
N GLY A 92 -9.91 -7.98 -3.92
CA GLY A 92 -8.57 -8.38 -3.51
C GLY A 92 -7.46 -7.39 -3.87
N ASP A 93 -7.73 -6.33 -4.62
CA ASP A 93 -6.78 -5.22 -4.77
C ASP A 93 -6.60 -4.49 -3.42
N LEU A 94 -5.38 -4.07 -3.11
CA LEU A 94 -5.16 -3.17 -1.98
C LEU A 94 -5.18 -1.72 -2.47
N LEU A 95 -5.93 -0.87 -1.79
CA LEU A 95 -5.98 0.57 -1.98
C LEU A 95 -5.21 1.22 -0.84
N MET A 96 -4.20 2.02 -1.15
CA MET A 96 -3.28 2.59 -0.15
C MET A 96 -3.09 4.09 -0.35
N SER A 97 -3.12 4.85 0.74
CA SER A 97 -2.85 6.29 0.72
C SER A 97 -1.39 6.59 0.37
N ARG A 98 -1.18 7.46 -0.63
CA ARG A 98 0.16 7.92 -1.06
C ARG A 98 0.62 9.19 -0.32
N LYS A 99 -0.31 10.04 0.10
CA LYS A 99 -0.08 11.36 0.71
C LYS A 99 -0.90 11.52 2.01
N GLY A 100 -0.87 12.69 2.65
CA GLY A 100 -1.58 12.93 3.91
C GLY A 100 -0.99 12.07 5.04
N THR A 101 -1.65 10.96 5.38
CA THR A 101 -1.11 9.89 6.23
C THR A 101 -0.78 8.69 5.33
N PRO A 102 0.47 8.52 4.86
CA PRO A 102 0.84 7.43 3.97
C PRO A 102 0.65 6.05 4.60
N GLY A 103 0.32 5.06 3.78
CA GLY A 103 0.23 3.65 4.19
C GLY A 103 -1.10 3.24 4.84
N VAL A 104 -2.08 4.14 4.95
CA VAL A 104 -3.45 3.74 5.30
C VAL A 104 -3.97 2.88 4.16
N THR A 105 -4.27 1.63 4.47
CA THR A 105 -4.58 0.61 3.46
C THR A 105 -5.94 0.00 3.69
N THR A 106 -6.63 -0.31 2.59
CA THR A 106 -7.92 -0.99 2.52
C THR A 106 -7.83 -2.15 1.54
N LEU A 107 -8.53 -3.25 1.84
CA LEU A 107 -8.71 -4.36 0.91
C LEU A 107 -10.01 -4.13 0.13
N ALA A 108 -9.92 -4.06 -1.19
CA ALA A 108 -11.08 -3.86 -2.06
C ALA A 108 -11.97 -5.10 -2.10
N THR A 109 -13.27 -4.85 -2.07
CA THR A 109 -14.34 -5.83 -2.25
C THR A 109 -15.07 -5.55 -3.56
N GLU A 110 -16.15 -6.29 -3.81
CA GLU A 110 -17.02 -6.06 -4.97
C GLU A 110 -17.67 -4.67 -4.95
N LEU A 111 -17.79 -4.03 -3.78
CA LEU A 111 -18.38 -2.69 -3.64
C LEU A 111 -17.54 -1.60 -4.33
N GLU A 112 -16.22 -1.77 -4.37
CA GLU A 112 -15.32 -0.79 -4.96
C GLU A 112 -15.13 -0.96 -6.47
N GLU A 113 -15.50 -2.10 -7.07
CA GLU A 113 -15.19 -2.41 -8.48
C GLU A 113 -15.80 -1.43 -9.49
N GLN A 114 -16.92 -0.80 -9.13
CA GLN A 114 -17.60 0.22 -9.95
C GLN A 114 -17.20 1.66 -9.59
N SER A 115 -16.02 1.84 -8.99
CA SER A 115 -15.51 3.13 -8.55
C SER A 115 -14.16 3.47 -9.18
N ILE A 116 -13.85 4.75 -9.24
CA ILE A 116 -12.59 5.31 -9.72
C ILE A 116 -11.81 5.83 -8.51
N ILE A 117 -10.49 5.67 -8.51
CA ILE A 117 -9.61 6.21 -7.48
C ILE A 117 -8.80 7.39 -8.00
N GLY A 118 -8.56 8.36 -7.11
CA GLY A 118 -7.72 9.52 -7.36
C GLY A 118 -6.23 9.20 -7.41
N THR A 119 -5.42 10.10 -7.99
CA THR A 119 -3.95 9.92 -8.10
C THR A 119 -3.23 9.73 -6.77
N GLU A 120 -3.85 10.10 -5.66
CA GLU A 120 -3.29 10.01 -4.31
C GLU A 120 -3.53 8.65 -3.65
N ILE A 121 -4.23 7.74 -4.34
CA ILE A 121 -4.43 6.36 -3.94
C ILE A 121 -3.60 5.47 -4.87
N ILE A 122 -2.82 4.58 -4.26
CA ILE A 122 -2.07 3.51 -4.93
C ILE A 122 -2.95 2.26 -4.89
N LYS A 123 -3.15 1.65 -6.06
CA LYS A 123 -3.74 0.31 -6.20
C LYS A 123 -2.63 -0.70 -6.36
N ILE A 124 -2.69 -1.77 -5.58
CA ILE A 124 -1.76 -2.89 -5.61
C ILE A 124 -2.57 -4.15 -5.93
N THR A 125 -2.22 -4.81 -7.03
CA THR A 125 -2.77 -6.12 -7.40
C THR A 125 -1.69 -7.16 -7.19
N ILE A 126 -2.00 -8.21 -6.42
CA ILE A 126 -1.08 -9.32 -6.17
C ILE A 126 -1.09 -10.31 -7.33
N LYS A 127 0.05 -10.95 -7.61
CA LYS A 127 0.13 -12.01 -8.63
C LYS A 127 -0.71 -13.21 -8.23
N GLU A 128 -1.33 -13.85 -9.20
CA GLU A 128 -2.18 -15.03 -8.97
C GLU A 128 -1.37 -16.24 -8.44
N ASP A 129 -0.09 -16.34 -8.81
CA ASP A 129 0.86 -17.36 -8.34
C ASP A 129 1.67 -16.94 -7.09
N SER A 130 1.33 -15.80 -6.49
CA SER A 130 1.96 -15.33 -5.26
C SER A 130 1.63 -16.27 -4.09
N LYS A 131 2.66 -16.61 -3.29
CA LYS A 131 2.47 -17.29 -2.00
C LYS A 131 1.87 -16.38 -0.92
N ILE A 132 1.83 -15.07 -1.18
CA ILE A 132 1.28 -14.06 -0.27
C ILE A 132 -0.16 -13.77 -0.66
N LEU A 133 -1.08 -13.97 0.28
CA LEU A 133 -2.49 -13.60 0.13
C LEU A 133 -2.69 -12.09 0.27
N PRO A 134 -3.62 -11.48 -0.49
CA PRO A 134 -3.97 -10.07 -0.34
C PRO A 134 -4.38 -9.69 1.09
N GLU A 135 -5.13 -10.54 1.78
CA GLU A 135 -5.58 -10.37 3.16
C GLU A 135 -4.41 -10.33 4.14
N PHE A 136 -3.41 -11.20 3.93
CA PHE A 136 -2.19 -11.20 4.73
C PHE A 136 -1.42 -9.90 4.54
N LEU A 137 -1.23 -9.46 3.29
CA LEU A 137 -0.54 -8.20 3.01
C LEU A 137 -1.29 -7.01 3.61
N PHE A 138 -2.62 -7.00 3.50
CA PHE A 138 -3.47 -5.97 4.10
C PHE A 138 -3.29 -5.91 5.62
N ALA A 139 -3.32 -7.06 6.31
CA ALA A 139 -3.10 -7.13 7.75
C ALA A 139 -1.67 -6.68 8.13
N PHE A 140 -0.66 -7.13 7.39
CA PHE A 140 0.74 -6.77 7.60
C PHE A 140 0.99 -5.26 7.46
N LEU A 141 0.47 -4.64 6.39
CA LEU A 141 0.59 -3.20 6.16
C LEU A 141 -0.16 -2.38 7.23
N ASN A 142 -1.16 -2.97 7.87
CA ASN A 142 -1.96 -2.34 8.91
C ASN A 142 -1.59 -2.72 10.34
N HIS A 143 -0.52 -3.50 10.58
CA HIS A 143 -0.23 -4.12 11.89
C HIS A 143 0.15 -3.16 13.05
N LYS A 144 0.16 -1.85 12.81
CA LYS A 144 0.48 -0.86 13.85
C LYS A 144 -0.46 -0.95 15.05
#